data_AF-E3UTA8-F1
#
_entry.id   AF-E3UTA8-F1
#
_cell.length_a   1.000
_cell.length_b   1.000
_cell.length_c   1.000
_cell.angle_alpha   90.00
_cell.angle_beta   90.00
_cell.angle_gamma   90.00
#
_symmetry.space_group_name_H-M   'P 1'
#
loop_
_entity.id
_entity.type
_entity.pdbx_description
1 polymer ?
#
loop_
_entity_poly.entity_id
_entity_poly.type
_entity_poly.pdbx_seq_one_letter_code
_entity_poly.pdbx_strand_id
1 'polypeptide(L)'
;NSTYARQKNHGINFRVICKWMRMAGVDHIHAGTVVGKLEGDPLMVKGFYDVLRETELSINLPQGIFFEMDWASLRKCCPVASGGIHCGQMHQLVYYLGDDVVLQFGGGTIGHPDGIQAGATANRVALEAMILARNEGRDYVSEGPEILRDIAKLCGPLKTALDLWKGITFNYTSTDTADFVETATSNP
;
A
#
# COMPACT_ATOMS: atom_id res chain seq x y z
N ASN A 1 -11.21 -12.32 -7.16
CA ASN A 1 -10.02 -12.67 -6.37
C ASN A 1 -10.40 -13.19 -4.99
N SER A 2 -11.05 -12.39 -4.13
CA SER A 2 -11.29 -12.78 -2.72
C SER A 2 -12.27 -13.94 -2.50
N THR A 3 -12.93 -14.46 -3.52
CA THR A 3 -13.78 -15.66 -3.43
C THR A 3 -13.00 -16.90 -2.95
N TYR A 4 -11.72 -17.00 -3.27
CA TYR A 4 -10.85 -18.13 -2.89
C TYR A 4 -9.53 -17.70 -2.24
N ALA A 5 -9.31 -16.41 -2.00
CA ALA A 5 -8.06 -15.87 -1.43
C ALA A 5 -8.25 -15.22 -0.05
N ARG A 6 -9.47 -15.22 0.51
CA ARG A 6 -9.79 -14.51 1.76
C ARG A 6 -9.58 -15.37 3.01
N GLN A 7 -9.99 -16.63 2.96
CA GLN A 7 -10.05 -17.49 4.15
C GLN A 7 -8.72 -18.22 4.30
N LYS A 8 -8.09 -18.11 5.47
CA LYS A 8 -6.79 -18.71 5.75
C LYS A 8 -6.78 -20.24 5.68
N ASN A 9 -7.91 -20.86 6.01
CA ASN A 9 -8.03 -22.32 6.10
C ASN A 9 -8.31 -23.02 4.76
N HIS A 10 -8.71 -22.30 3.70
CA HIS A 10 -9.05 -22.93 2.42
C HIS A 10 -8.94 -21.95 1.26
N GLY A 11 -8.36 -22.42 0.15
CA GLY A 11 -8.28 -21.69 -1.11
C GLY A 11 -6.85 -21.55 -1.62
N ILE A 12 -6.55 -20.43 -2.26
CA ILE A 12 -5.24 -20.10 -2.82
C ILE A 12 -4.86 -18.71 -2.31
N ASN A 13 -3.80 -18.64 -1.51
CA ASN A 13 -3.29 -17.35 -1.04
C ASN A 13 -2.89 -16.47 -2.23
N PHE A 14 -3.18 -15.17 -2.14
CA PHE A 14 -3.00 -14.25 -3.26
C PHE A 14 -1.56 -14.16 -3.76
N ARG A 15 -0.53 -14.42 -2.93
CA ARG A 15 0.87 -14.46 -3.38
C ARG A 15 1.12 -15.44 -4.52
N VAL A 16 0.39 -16.56 -4.55
CA VAL A 16 0.49 -17.56 -5.61
C VAL A 16 -0.11 -17.01 -6.91
N ILE A 17 -1.24 -16.30 -6.81
CA ILE A 17 -1.87 -15.62 -7.94
C ILE A 17 -0.95 -14.52 -8.49
N CYS A 18 -0.28 -13.75 -7.63
CA CYS A 18 0.73 -12.77 -8.05
C CYS A 18 1.81 -13.43 -8.91
N LYS A 19 2.30 -14.62 -8.51
CA LYS A 19 3.29 -15.35 -9.32
C LYS A 19 2.73 -15.73 -10.68
N TRP A 20 1.54 -16.32 -10.71
CA TRP A 20 0.90 -16.75 -11.96
C TRP A 20 0.63 -15.58 -12.91
N MET A 21 0.19 -14.45 -12.39
CA MET A 21 -0.12 -13.27 -13.21
C MET A 21 1.14 -12.57 -13.73
N ARG A 22 2.22 -12.51 -12.93
CA ARG A 22 3.52 -12.03 -13.42
C ARG A 22 4.04 -12.91 -14.56
N MET A 23 3.93 -14.24 -14.43
CA MET A 23 4.28 -15.19 -15.52
C MET A 23 3.35 -15.07 -16.73
N ALA A 24 2.06 -14.80 -16.52
CA ALA A 24 1.11 -14.54 -17.60
C ALA A 24 1.37 -13.21 -18.34
N GLY A 25 2.21 -12.33 -17.78
CA GLY A 25 2.68 -11.12 -18.45
C GLY A 25 1.76 -9.91 -18.29
N VAL A 26 1.00 -9.79 -17.20
CA VAL A 26 0.28 -8.54 -16.91
C VAL A 26 1.26 -7.47 -16.39
N ASP A 27 1.12 -6.24 -16.88
CA ASP A 27 1.97 -5.14 -16.42
C ASP A 27 1.56 -4.66 -15.03
N HIS A 28 0.25 -4.61 -14.74
CA HIS A 28 -0.31 -4.13 -13.48
C HIS A 28 -1.20 -5.18 -12.81
N ILE A 29 -1.16 -5.27 -11.47
CA ILE A 29 -2.10 -6.07 -10.69
C ILE A 29 -2.44 -5.39 -9.35
N HIS A 30 -3.71 -5.44 -8.94
CA HIS A 30 -4.14 -4.94 -7.64
C HIS A 30 -3.59 -5.82 -6.50
N ALA A 31 -2.82 -5.22 -5.58
CA ALA A 31 -2.06 -5.95 -4.56
C ALA A 31 -2.35 -5.54 -3.11
N GLY A 32 -3.40 -4.74 -2.89
CA GLY A 32 -3.83 -4.33 -1.55
C GLY A 32 -3.30 -2.95 -1.14
N THR A 33 -3.91 -2.40 -0.09
CA THR A 33 -3.69 -1.02 0.38
C THR A 33 -3.26 -0.94 1.84
N VAL A 34 -3.37 -2.04 2.60
CA VAL A 34 -3.22 -2.11 4.07
C VAL A 34 -4.27 -1.31 4.85
N VAL A 35 -4.37 -0.01 4.58
CA VAL A 35 -5.19 0.96 5.34
C VAL A 35 -6.51 1.31 4.65
N GLY A 36 -6.78 0.72 3.49
CA GLY A 36 -8.01 0.95 2.72
C GLY A 36 -9.17 0.07 3.16
N LYS A 37 -10.26 0.11 2.40
CA LYS A 37 -11.52 -0.57 2.77
C LYS A 37 -11.51 -2.09 2.57
N LEU A 38 -10.51 -2.63 1.88
CA LEU A 38 -10.41 -4.06 1.58
C LEU A 38 -9.37 -4.70 2.51
N GLU A 39 -9.54 -6.00 2.74
CA GLU A 39 -8.61 -6.85 3.47
C GLU A 39 -7.15 -6.66 3.01
N GLY A 40 -6.22 -6.62 3.96
CA GLY A 40 -4.79 -6.61 3.69
C GLY A 40 -3.95 -6.43 4.95
N ASP A 41 -3.55 -7.54 5.57
CA ASP A 41 -2.54 -7.53 6.63
C ASP A 41 -1.21 -6.94 6.11
N PRO A 42 -0.53 -6.04 6.86
CA PRO A 42 0.69 -5.39 6.39
C PRO A 42 1.80 -6.36 5.94
N LEU A 43 1.99 -7.48 6.65
CA LEU A 43 3.04 -8.45 6.32
C LEU A 43 2.68 -9.23 5.06
N MET A 44 1.42 -9.63 4.92
CA MET A 44 0.95 -10.33 3.72
C MET A 44 1.02 -9.42 2.49
N VAL A 45 0.56 -8.18 2.60
CA VAL A 45 0.61 -7.20 1.51
C VAL A 45 2.06 -6.95 1.09
N LYS A 46 2.98 -6.76 2.04
CA LYS A 46 4.40 -6.60 1.71
C LYS A 46 4.95 -7.80 0.94
N GLY A 47 4.64 -9.02 1.37
CA GLY A 47 5.02 -10.23 0.64
C GLY A 47 4.46 -10.29 -0.79
N PHE A 48 3.24 -9.79 -1.02
CA PHE A 48 2.68 -9.69 -2.38
C PHE A 48 3.47 -8.71 -3.26
N TYR A 49 3.85 -7.56 -2.71
CA TYR A 49 4.62 -6.54 -3.42
C TYR A 49 6.02 -7.05 -3.78
N ASP A 50 6.68 -7.75 -2.86
CA ASP A 50 8.01 -8.31 -3.11
C ASP A 50 7.96 -9.37 -4.21
N VAL A 51 6.95 -10.25 -4.21
CA VAL A 51 6.70 -11.23 -5.29
C VAL A 51 6.57 -10.55 -6.66
N LEU A 52 5.97 -9.36 -6.72
CA LEU A 52 5.71 -8.65 -7.97
C LEU A 52 6.93 -7.85 -8.47
N ARG A 53 7.78 -7.36 -7.56
CA ARG A 53 8.81 -6.36 -7.87
C ARG A 53 10.25 -6.85 -7.75
N GLU A 54 10.51 -7.86 -6.93
CA GLU A 54 11.89 -8.33 -6.76
C GLU A 54 12.33 -9.22 -7.93
N THR A 55 13.64 -9.26 -8.16
CA THR A 55 14.28 -10.14 -9.14
C THR A 55 14.49 -11.54 -8.59
N GLU A 56 14.64 -11.66 -7.28
CA GLU A 56 14.77 -12.90 -6.54
C GLU A 56 14.03 -12.77 -5.21
N LEU A 57 13.60 -13.90 -4.65
CA LEU A 57 12.91 -13.97 -3.37
C LEU A 57 13.72 -14.88 -2.44
N SER A 58 14.16 -14.35 -1.30
CA SER A 58 14.67 -15.17 -0.19
C SER A 58 13.52 -15.64 0.71
N ILE A 59 13.74 -16.71 1.48
CA ILE A 59 12.75 -17.18 2.46
C ILE A 59 12.51 -16.08 3.51
N ASN A 60 11.24 -15.71 3.68
CA ASN A 60 10.77 -14.75 4.68
C ASN A 60 9.41 -15.22 5.21
N LEU A 61 9.43 -16.01 6.28
CA LEU A 61 8.23 -16.63 6.85
C LEU A 61 7.20 -15.62 7.39
N PRO A 62 7.60 -14.52 8.07
CA PRO A 62 6.65 -13.47 8.47
C PRO A 62 5.84 -12.88 7.31
N GLN A 63 6.45 -12.72 6.13
CA GLN A 63 5.78 -12.20 4.93
C GLN A 63 5.14 -13.31 4.05
N GLY A 64 5.18 -14.57 4.52
CA GLY A 64 4.61 -15.71 3.81
C GLY A 64 5.42 -16.16 2.58
N ILE A 65 6.71 -15.79 2.50
CA ILE A 65 7.63 -16.27 1.46
C ILE A 65 8.30 -17.56 1.94
N PHE A 66 7.68 -18.70 1.58
CA PHE A 66 8.11 -20.02 2.05
C PHE A 66 9.24 -20.66 1.24
N PHE A 67 9.50 -20.16 0.04
CA PHE A 67 10.47 -20.74 -0.89
C PHE A 67 11.37 -19.65 -1.44
N GLU A 68 12.65 -19.96 -1.52
CA GLU A 68 13.58 -19.20 -2.33
C GLU A 68 13.21 -19.35 -3.81
N MET A 69 13.27 -18.27 -4.59
CA MET A 69 12.84 -18.28 -5.98
C MET A 69 13.49 -17.15 -6.78
N ASP A 70 14.18 -17.50 -7.86
CA ASP A 70 14.66 -16.56 -8.87
C ASP A 70 13.57 -16.31 -9.94
N TRP A 71 13.43 -15.06 -10.40
CA TRP A 71 12.48 -14.70 -11.47
C TRP A 71 13.03 -14.88 -12.89
N ALA A 72 14.25 -15.38 -13.05
CA ALA A 72 14.92 -15.63 -14.32
C ALA A 72 14.87 -14.41 -15.26
N SER A 73 15.10 -13.22 -14.69
CA SER A 73 15.02 -11.93 -15.40
C SER A 73 13.65 -11.60 -16.02
N LEU A 74 12.58 -12.29 -15.63
CA LEU A 74 11.23 -11.90 -15.99
C LEU A 74 10.96 -10.48 -15.48
N ARG A 75 10.39 -9.64 -16.34
CA ARG A 75 10.06 -8.24 -15.99
C ARG A 75 9.24 -8.17 -14.71
N LYS A 76 9.45 -7.08 -13.97
CA LYS A 76 8.66 -6.74 -12.77
C LYS A 76 7.23 -6.45 -13.17
N CYS A 77 6.29 -6.72 -12.27
CA CYS A 77 4.89 -6.34 -12.39
C CYS A 77 4.60 -5.20 -11.40
N CYS A 78 3.96 -4.13 -11.86
CA CYS A 78 3.68 -2.97 -11.02
C CYS A 78 2.44 -3.24 -10.14
N PRO A 79 2.59 -3.26 -8.80
CA PRO A 79 1.45 -3.40 -7.91
C PRO A 79 0.57 -2.15 -7.94
N VAL A 80 -0.73 -2.35 -7.76
CA VAL A 80 -1.74 -1.28 -7.70
C VAL A 80 -2.41 -1.29 -6.33
N ALA A 81 -2.33 -0.18 -5.61
CA ALA A 81 -3.02 0.05 -4.35
C ALA A 81 -4.31 0.83 -4.63
N SER A 82 -5.46 0.18 -4.42
CA SER A 82 -6.76 0.78 -4.75
C SER A 82 -7.85 0.35 -3.76
N GLY A 83 -8.75 1.29 -3.46
CA GLY A 83 -9.98 1.04 -2.73
C GLY A 83 -10.00 1.61 -1.32
N GLY A 84 -10.83 2.65 -1.12
CA GLY A 84 -11.08 3.24 0.21
C GLY A 84 -9.89 3.99 0.80
N ILE A 85 -8.95 4.44 -0.03
CA ILE A 85 -7.81 5.26 0.39
C ILE A 85 -8.04 6.74 0.08
N HIS A 86 -7.43 7.62 0.86
CA HIS A 86 -7.45 9.08 0.69
C HIS A 86 -6.08 9.71 1.00
N CYS A 87 -5.85 10.95 0.55
CA CYS A 87 -4.55 11.64 0.69
C CYS A 87 -4.05 11.80 2.14
N GLY A 88 -4.94 11.78 3.14
CA GLY A 88 -4.55 11.81 4.55
C GLY A 88 -3.71 10.59 4.98
N GLN A 89 -3.83 9.47 4.27
CA GLN A 89 -3.11 8.23 4.54
C GLN A 89 -1.79 8.14 3.76
N MET A 90 -1.37 9.19 3.05
CA MET A 90 -0.23 9.13 2.13
C MET A 90 1.06 8.65 2.78
N HIS A 91 1.31 9.08 4.02
CA HIS A 91 2.47 8.63 4.81
C HIS A 91 2.50 7.10 5.01
N GLN A 92 1.36 6.49 5.34
CA GLN A 92 1.23 5.04 5.50
C GLN A 92 1.40 4.32 4.16
N LEU A 93 0.82 4.85 3.08
CA LEU A 93 0.94 4.27 1.75
C LEU A 93 2.39 4.27 1.26
N VAL A 94 3.10 5.40 1.39
CA VAL A 94 4.52 5.48 1.03
C VAL A 94 5.37 4.55 1.90
N TYR A 95 5.05 4.41 3.19
CA TYR A 95 5.75 3.52 4.11
C TYR A 95 5.58 2.04 3.74
N TYR A 96 4.34 1.58 3.58
CA TYR A 96 4.08 0.16 3.33
C TYR A 96 4.40 -0.27 1.90
N LEU A 97 4.23 0.62 0.92
CA LEU A 97 4.13 0.24 -0.49
C LEU A 97 5.33 0.69 -1.33
N GLY A 98 6.12 1.67 -0.86
CA GLY A 98 7.31 2.17 -1.57
C GLY A 98 6.98 2.98 -2.83
N ASP A 99 7.92 3.01 -3.78
CA ASP A 99 7.87 3.90 -4.97
C ASP A 99 7.21 3.28 -6.20
N ASP A 100 7.60 2.05 -6.54
CA ASP A 100 7.09 1.33 -7.71
C ASP A 100 5.69 0.77 -7.41
N VAL A 101 4.69 1.65 -7.38
CA VAL A 101 3.28 1.34 -7.11
C VAL A 101 2.36 2.38 -7.75
N VAL A 102 1.19 1.95 -8.24
CA VAL A 102 0.11 2.87 -8.62
C VAL A 102 -0.86 3.05 -7.46
N LEU A 103 -0.96 4.27 -6.92
CA LEU A 103 -1.96 4.64 -5.91
C LEU A 103 -3.24 5.17 -6.58
N GLN A 104 -4.37 4.48 -6.40
CA GLN A 104 -5.64 4.84 -7.03
C GLN A 104 -6.65 5.42 -6.04
N PHE A 105 -6.96 6.69 -6.23
CA PHE A 105 -7.92 7.44 -5.43
C PHE A 105 -9.22 7.67 -6.23
N GLY A 106 -10.12 6.67 -6.26
CA GLY A 106 -11.41 6.81 -6.93
C GLY A 106 -12.32 7.81 -6.20
N GLY A 107 -12.97 7.35 -5.12
CA GLY A 107 -13.78 8.22 -4.25
C GLY A 107 -12.98 9.37 -3.63
N GLY A 108 -11.69 9.12 -3.32
CA GLY A 108 -10.75 10.13 -2.82
C GLY A 108 -10.37 11.24 -3.83
N THR A 109 -10.82 11.15 -5.08
CA THR A 109 -10.69 12.22 -6.08
C THR A 109 -12.05 12.80 -6.43
N ILE A 110 -12.97 11.96 -6.91
CA ILE A 110 -14.26 12.42 -7.45
C ILE A 110 -15.18 12.93 -6.34
N GLY A 111 -15.02 12.43 -5.11
CA GLY A 111 -15.78 12.87 -3.93
C GLY A 111 -15.28 14.18 -3.31
N HIS A 112 -14.30 14.86 -3.92
CA HIS A 112 -13.83 16.15 -3.44
C HIS A 112 -14.91 17.24 -3.63
N PRO A 113 -15.25 18.04 -2.61
CA PRO A 113 -16.39 18.96 -2.66
C PRO A 113 -16.16 20.13 -3.63
N ASP A 114 -14.91 20.52 -3.84
CA ASP A 114 -14.53 21.55 -4.82
C ASP A 114 -14.33 21.00 -6.25
N GLY A 115 -14.77 19.76 -6.51
CA GLY A 115 -14.75 19.13 -7.83
C GLY A 115 -13.52 18.25 -8.12
N ILE A 116 -13.59 17.54 -9.26
CA ILE A 116 -12.64 16.47 -9.64
C ILE A 116 -11.21 16.98 -9.78
N GLN A 117 -11.02 18.17 -10.39
CA GLN A 117 -9.68 18.76 -10.55
C GLN A 117 -9.03 19.07 -9.20
N ALA A 118 -9.81 19.57 -8.24
CA ALA A 118 -9.34 19.83 -6.89
C ALA A 118 -8.95 18.52 -6.18
N GLY A 119 -9.77 17.47 -6.28
CA GLY A 119 -9.44 16.15 -5.74
C GLY A 119 -8.15 15.57 -6.32
N ALA A 120 -7.95 15.69 -7.64
CA ALA A 120 -6.73 15.21 -8.30
C ALA A 120 -5.50 16.00 -7.83
N THR A 121 -5.65 17.34 -7.69
CA THR A 121 -4.61 18.23 -7.17
C THR A 121 -4.23 17.85 -5.74
N ALA A 122 -5.21 17.64 -4.86
CA ALA A 122 -5.00 17.28 -3.47
C ALA A 122 -4.16 15.99 -3.33
N ASN A 123 -4.54 14.92 -4.06
CA ASN A 123 -3.83 13.65 -4.02
C ASN A 123 -2.39 13.78 -4.53
N ARG A 124 -2.18 14.55 -5.62
CA ARG A 124 -0.85 14.75 -6.18
C ARG A 124 0.07 15.56 -5.27
N VAL A 125 -0.42 16.67 -4.71
CA VAL A 125 0.35 17.50 -3.78
C VAL A 125 0.72 16.72 -2.53
N ALA A 126 -0.20 15.92 -1.98
CA ALA A 126 0.08 15.06 -0.83
C ALA A 126 1.21 14.05 -1.11
N LEU A 127 1.19 13.40 -2.28
CA LEU A 127 2.23 12.44 -2.67
C LEU A 127 3.59 13.12 -2.83
N GLU A 128 3.66 14.19 -3.62
CA GLU A 128 4.92 14.90 -3.89
C GLU A 128 5.53 15.45 -2.59
N ALA A 129 4.72 16.02 -1.70
CA ALA A 129 5.17 16.50 -0.39
C ALA A 129 5.71 15.37 0.50
N MET A 130 5.04 14.21 0.52
CA MET A 130 5.46 13.07 1.31
C MET A 130 6.78 12.47 0.80
N ILE A 131 6.93 12.35 -0.51
CA ILE A 131 8.17 11.85 -1.14
C ILE A 131 9.32 12.82 -0.91
N LEU A 132 9.10 14.14 -1.01
CA LEU A 132 10.11 15.13 -0.70
C LEU A 132 10.57 15.01 0.76
N ALA A 133 9.64 14.99 1.71
CA ALA A 133 9.95 14.86 3.13
C ALA A 133 10.73 13.58 3.46
N ARG A 134 10.32 12.44 2.87
CA ARG A 134 11.05 11.17 2.98
C ARG A 134 12.48 11.30 2.47
N ASN A 135 12.66 11.88 1.27
CA ASN A 135 13.96 11.98 0.62
C ASN A 135 14.89 12.98 1.35
N GLU A 136 14.33 13.94 2.08
CA GLU A 136 15.06 14.84 2.99
C GLU A 136 15.41 14.19 4.34
N GLY A 137 15.01 12.94 4.56
CA GLY A 137 15.34 12.17 5.76
C GLY A 137 14.43 12.43 6.97
N ARG A 138 13.25 13.03 6.78
CA ARG A 138 12.27 13.20 7.86
C ARG A 138 11.67 11.86 8.25
N ASP A 139 11.27 11.72 9.52
CA ASP A 139 10.45 10.59 9.96
C ASP A 139 9.01 10.77 9.47
N TYR A 140 8.82 10.58 8.17
CA TYR A 140 7.54 10.79 7.50
C TYR A 140 6.45 9.82 7.96
N VAL A 141 6.80 8.74 8.67
CA VAL A 141 5.84 7.80 9.23
C VAL A 141 5.17 8.42 10.46
N SER A 142 5.97 8.95 11.38
CA SER A 142 5.47 9.60 12.60
C SER A 142 4.98 11.03 12.33
N GLU A 143 5.71 11.79 11.51
CA GLU A 143 5.43 13.20 11.19
C GLU A 143 4.44 13.36 10.02
N GLY A 144 4.01 12.27 9.39
CA GLY A 144 3.18 12.26 8.19
C GLY A 144 1.97 13.20 8.22
N PRO A 145 1.12 13.15 9.27
CA PRO A 145 0.00 14.07 9.40
C PRO A 145 0.40 15.54 9.54
N GLU A 146 1.57 15.84 10.09
CA GLU A 146 2.10 17.21 10.19
C GLU A 146 2.61 17.71 8.85
N ILE A 147 3.39 16.89 8.13
CA ILE A 147 3.86 17.19 6.76
C ILE A 147 2.68 17.58 5.85
N LEU A 148 1.60 16.80 5.89
CA LEU A 148 0.40 17.06 5.10
C LEU A 148 -0.34 18.33 5.54
N ARG A 149 -0.39 18.61 6.85
CA ARG A 149 -1.01 19.84 7.38
C ARG A 149 -0.21 21.09 7.00
N ASP A 150 1.12 21.00 6.98
CA ASP A 150 1.98 22.11 6.60
C ASP A 150 1.82 22.49 5.13
N ILE A 151 1.87 21.52 4.22
CA ILE A 151 1.68 21.80 2.80
C ILE A 151 0.24 22.20 2.47
N ALA A 152 -0.75 21.73 3.23
CA ALA A 152 -2.14 22.17 3.13
C ALA A 152 -2.34 23.67 3.44
N LYS A 153 -1.44 24.33 4.19
CA LYS A 153 -1.48 25.80 4.38
C LYS A 153 -1.30 26.54 3.05
N LEU A 154 -0.62 25.93 2.09
CA LEU A 154 -0.31 26.48 0.76
C LEU A 154 -1.21 25.90 -0.35
N CYS A 155 -2.00 24.86 -0.05
CA CYS A 155 -2.84 24.17 -1.03
C CYS A 155 -4.27 24.01 -0.52
N GLY A 156 -5.18 24.87 -1.00
CA GLY A 156 -6.61 24.83 -0.67
C GLY A 156 -7.27 23.47 -0.92
N PRO A 157 -7.13 22.85 -2.12
CA PRO A 157 -7.66 21.51 -2.37
C PRO A 157 -7.20 20.46 -1.36
N LEU A 158 -5.91 20.43 -1.03
CA LEU A 158 -5.41 19.49 -0.04
C LEU A 158 -6.02 19.75 1.34
N LYS A 159 -6.11 21.01 1.77
CA LYS A 159 -6.75 21.37 3.05
C LYS A 159 -8.19 20.84 3.12
N THR A 160 -8.98 21.10 2.08
CA THR A 160 -10.38 20.62 2.01
C THR A 160 -10.45 19.10 2.08
N ALA A 161 -9.61 18.39 1.33
CA ALA A 161 -9.56 16.92 1.33
C ALA A 161 -9.19 16.34 2.71
N LEU A 162 -8.20 16.93 3.40
CA LEU A 162 -7.81 16.52 4.75
C LEU A 162 -8.95 16.77 5.74
N ASP A 163 -9.61 17.92 5.69
CA ASP A 163 -10.74 18.22 6.57
C ASP A 163 -11.91 17.27 6.38
N LEU A 164 -12.19 16.88 5.13
CA LEU A 164 -13.28 15.97 4.79
C LEU A 164 -13.05 14.55 5.29
N TRP A 165 -11.84 13.99 5.10
CA TRP A 165 -11.58 12.57 5.31
C TRP A 165 -10.74 12.23 6.56
N LYS A 166 -10.28 13.21 7.35
CA LYS A 166 -9.42 12.99 8.54
C LYS A 166 -9.94 11.95 9.55
N GLY A 167 -11.25 11.77 9.65
CA GLY A 167 -11.87 10.81 10.58
C GLY A 167 -12.12 9.42 9.99
N ILE A 168 -11.78 9.18 8.71
CA ILE A 168 -12.12 7.95 8.01
C ILE A 168 -10.97 6.96 8.10
N THR A 169 -11.19 5.84 8.79
CA THR A 169 -10.24 4.72 8.90
C THR A 169 -10.98 3.38 8.82
N PHE A 170 -10.35 2.37 8.23
CA PHE A 170 -10.91 1.02 8.12
C PHE A 170 -10.11 0.04 8.97
N ASN A 171 -10.40 0.01 10.28
CA ASN A 171 -9.67 -0.83 11.23
C ASN A 171 -10.52 -2.04 11.61
N TYR A 172 -10.28 -3.16 10.92
CA TYR A 172 -10.95 -4.43 11.16
C TYR A 172 -9.91 -5.55 11.31
N THR A 173 -10.25 -6.59 12.07
CA THR A 173 -9.39 -7.78 12.19
C THR A 173 -9.22 -8.45 10.82
N SER A 174 -7.97 -8.68 10.43
CA SER A 174 -7.63 -9.39 9.19
C SER A 174 -7.90 -10.90 9.33
N THR A 175 -8.33 -11.52 8.24
CA THR A 175 -8.54 -12.97 8.09
C THR A 175 -7.34 -13.68 7.45
N ASP A 176 -6.61 -13.02 6.53
CA ASP A 176 -5.36 -13.56 5.96
C ASP A 176 -4.16 -12.98 6.71
N THR A 177 -3.72 -13.70 7.75
CA THR A 177 -2.67 -13.26 8.67
C THR A 177 -1.47 -14.21 8.64
N ALA A 178 -0.28 -13.70 8.96
CA ALA A 178 0.93 -14.51 9.09
C ALA A 178 0.77 -15.64 10.13
N ASP A 179 1.49 -16.74 9.94
CA ASP A 179 1.65 -17.82 10.94
C ASP A 179 2.92 -17.66 11.78
N PHE A 180 3.86 -16.83 11.30
CA PHE A 180 5.15 -16.58 11.93
C PHE A 180 5.27 -15.09 12.22
N VAL A 181 5.73 -14.75 13.42
CA VAL A 181 6.04 -13.38 13.82
C VAL A 181 7.50 -13.34 14.25
N GLU A 182 8.25 -12.35 13.78
CA GLU A 182 9.61 -12.13 14.26
C GLU A 182 9.56 -11.82 15.76
N THR A 183 10.16 -12.70 16.56
CA THR A 183 10.32 -12.47 17.99
C THR A 183 11.69 -11.81 18.17
N ALA A 184 11.74 -10.60 18.71
CA ALA A 184 13.01 -9.99 19.07
C ALA A 184 13.69 -10.88 20.12
N THR A 185 14.79 -11.53 19.76
CA THR A 185 15.64 -12.20 20.75
C THR A 185 16.28 -11.10 21.60
N SER A 186 15.92 -11.01 22.88
CA SER A 186 16.74 -10.27 23.83
C SER A 186 18.10 -10.97 23.85
N ASN A 187 19.15 -10.28 23.39
CA ASN A 187 20.51 -10.76 23.63
C ASN A 187 20.69 -10.88 25.15
N PRO A 188 21.19 -12.02 25.66
CA PRO A 188 21.53 -12.16 27.07
C PRO A 188 22.65 -11.21 27.48
#